data_AF-A0A7W1FQ99-F1
#
_entry.id   AF-A0A7W1FQ99-F1
#
_cell.length_a   1.000
_cell.length_b   1.000
_cell.length_c   1.000
_cell.angle_alpha   90.00
_cell.angle_beta   90.00
_cell.angle_gamma   90.00
#
_symmetry.space_group_name_H-M   'P 1'
#
loop_
_entity.id
_entity.type
_entity.pdbx_description
1 polymer ?
#
loop_
_entity_poly.entity_id
_entity_poly.type
_entity_poly.pdbx_seq_one_letter_code
_entity_poly.pdbx_strand_id
1 'polypeptide(L)'
;MGKRSDRRKFRRRRRWAGFFLLLSLSLVASGVMLIRDMTSPDLQTTASGSVDKVGVARVASVRVPDTPEATSGQKEDKAEFLASEEEGKKTAAEKNEVDTEAGQKADEKVAARDQADQRAKESDPKPPAIPTPPTDDLWMSIPALGLYDNYVTNTGDFSAMDYGAIKLPETGFPWQDNANTYIAAHRLGWPGTASNHQFYDLPLLAKGDVIYLGDVNGTTYTYRVTGFKEITANETWVTAPQAGRDMVSLQTCIENFGDYWTMGPNWYVRYIVQADRVSVDVAK
;
A
#
# COMPACT_ATOMS: atom_id res chain seq x y z
N MET A 1 53.36 -34.09 72.06
CA MET A 1 52.07 -34.83 72.13
C MET A 1 50.95 -33.96 71.55
N GLY A 2 50.66 -34.10 70.26
CA GLY A 2 49.58 -33.37 69.56
C GLY A 2 48.28 -34.20 69.55
N LYS A 3 47.17 -33.56 69.94
CA LYS A 3 45.90 -34.18 70.35
C LYS A 3 45.07 -34.69 69.15
N ARG A 4 44.46 -35.86 69.34
CA ARG A 4 43.58 -36.68 68.47
C ARG A 4 42.26 -36.03 67.97
N SER A 5 42.15 -34.71 67.89
CA SER A 5 40.86 -34.02 67.69
C SER A 5 40.49 -33.73 66.21
N ASP A 6 41.45 -33.67 65.28
CA ASP A 6 41.15 -33.16 63.92
C ASP A 6 40.69 -34.21 62.90
N ARG A 7 40.76 -35.51 63.21
CA ARG A 7 40.39 -36.57 62.25
C ARG A 7 38.89 -36.79 62.06
N ARG A 8 38.01 -36.21 62.91
CA ARG A 8 36.54 -36.40 62.79
C ARG A 8 35.85 -35.39 61.87
N LYS A 9 36.42 -34.20 61.64
CA LYS A 9 35.80 -33.17 60.78
C LYS A 9 36.00 -33.43 59.27
N PHE A 10 37.02 -34.19 58.89
CA PHE A 10 37.31 -34.47 57.47
C PHE A 10 36.45 -35.58 56.82
N ARG A 11 35.86 -36.51 57.61
CA ARG A 11 35.01 -37.58 57.05
C ARG A 11 33.57 -37.15 56.73
N ARG A 12 33.10 -36.02 57.28
CA ARG A 12 31.70 -35.55 57.07
C ARG A 12 31.53 -34.76 55.77
N ARG A 13 32.55 -34.01 55.33
CA ARG A 13 32.52 -33.24 54.07
C ARG A 13 32.57 -34.11 52.81
N ARG A 14 33.23 -35.27 52.87
CA ARG A 14 33.38 -36.18 51.72
C ARG A 14 32.10 -36.94 51.36
N ARG A 15 31.15 -37.08 52.29
CA ARG A 15 29.84 -37.71 52.04
C ARG A 15 28.81 -36.76 51.43
N TRP A 16 28.97 -35.46 51.60
CA TRP A 16 28.08 -34.46 50.99
C TRP A 16 28.50 -34.12 49.57
N ALA A 17 29.81 -34.02 49.29
CA ALA A 17 30.30 -33.76 47.93
C ALA A 17 29.93 -34.88 46.93
N GLY A 18 29.95 -36.15 47.35
CA GLY A 18 29.52 -37.27 46.49
C GLY A 18 28.01 -37.31 46.21
N PHE A 19 27.19 -36.78 47.12
CA PHE A 19 25.73 -36.75 46.94
C PHE A 19 25.32 -35.68 45.92
N PHE A 20 25.95 -34.50 45.95
CA PHE A 20 25.69 -33.44 44.97
C PHE A 20 26.18 -33.79 43.56
N LEU A 21 27.28 -34.55 43.43
CA LEU A 21 27.84 -34.96 42.13
C LEU A 21 26.98 -36.04 41.43
N LEU A 22 26.33 -36.92 42.21
CA LEU A 22 25.36 -37.89 41.68
C LEU A 22 24.02 -37.23 41.32
N LEU A 23 23.55 -36.25 42.12
CA LEU A 23 22.33 -35.50 41.83
C LEU A 23 22.46 -34.65 40.55
N SER A 24 23.64 -34.05 40.30
CA SER A 24 23.89 -33.30 39.06
C SER A 24 23.99 -34.20 37.83
N LEU A 25 24.56 -35.42 37.97
CA LEU A 25 24.65 -36.37 36.85
C LEU A 25 23.26 -36.94 36.48
N SER A 26 22.39 -37.14 37.47
CA SER A 26 20.99 -37.54 37.25
C SER A 26 20.19 -36.46 36.51
N LEU A 27 20.37 -35.19 36.85
CA LEU A 27 19.68 -34.08 36.15
C LEU A 27 20.14 -33.91 34.70
N VAL A 28 21.41 -34.16 34.39
CA VAL A 28 21.92 -34.13 33.01
C VAL A 28 21.45 -35.35 32.21
N ALA A 29 21.42 -36.55 32.80
CA ALA A 29 20.90 -37.75 32.14
C ALA A 29 19.38 -37.68 31.89
N SER A 30 18.61 -37.11 32.83
CA SER A 30 17.17 -36.87 32.66
C SER A 30 16.87 -35.71 31.69
N GLY A 31 17.72 -34.68 31.65
CA GLY A 31 17.60 -33.57 30.69
C GLY A 31 17.89 -34.00 29.24
N VAL A 32 18.82 -34.94 29.02
CA VAL A 32 19.12 -35.48 27.68
C VAL A 32 18.06 -36.49 27.21
N MET A 33 17.37 -37.18 28.12
CA MET A 33 16.24 -38.05 27.74
C MET A 33 15.00 -37.27 27.33
N LEU A 34 14.73 -36.09 27.92
CA LEU A 34 13.61 -35.23 27.51
C LEU A 34 13.84 -34.50 26.18
N ILE A 35 15.08 -34.39 25.70
CA ILE A 35 15.41 -33.77 24.41
C ILE A 35 15.36 -34.80 23.26
N ARG A 36 15.48 -36.11 23.54
CA ARG A 36 15.41 -37.15 22.51
C ARG A 36 14.00 -37.64 22.17
N ASP A 37 13.01 -37.39 23.02
CA ASP A 37 11.61 -37.75 22.76
C ASP A 37 10.79 -36.63 22.08
N MET A 38 11.39 -35.46 21.77
CA MET A 38 10.74 -34.39 21.00
C MET A 38 11.10 -34.37 19.50
N THR A 39 11.69 -35.45 18.99
CA THR A 39 11.97 -35.61 17.57
C THR A 39 11.42 -36.94 17.06
N SER A 40 10.10 -37.00 16.89
CA SER A 40 9.47 -37.79 15.83
C SER A 40 8.16 -37.13 15.42
N PRO A 41 7.87 -37.04 14.11
CA PRO A 41 6.71 -36.35 13.59
C PRO A 41 5.53 -37.32 13.55
N ASP A 42 4.40 -36.97 14.17
CA ASP A 42 3.10 -37.17 13.54
C ASP A 42 1.94 -36.56 14.33
N LEU A 43 1.15 -35.79 13.59
CA LEU A 43 -0.31 -35.67 13.65
C LEU A 43 -0.98 -35.45 15.01
N GLN A 44 -1.34 -34.19 15.28
CA GLN A 44 -2.70 -33.88 15.69
C GLN A 44 -3.09 -32.44 15.34
N THR A 45 -3.80 -32.35 14.22
CA THR A 45 -4.69 -31.28 13.79
C THR A 45 -5.55 -30.78 14.95
N THR A 46 -5.36 -29.52 15.35
CA THR A 46 -6.38 -28.76 16.06
C THR A 46 -6.52 -27.39 15.42
N ALA A 47 -7.59 -27.29 14.62
CA ALA A 47 -8.36 -26.10 14.30
C ALA A 47 -7.62 -24.75 14.23
N SER A 48 -6.77 -24.60 13.21
CA SER A 48 -6.60 -23.30 12.58
C SER A 48 -7.71 -23.18 11.54
N GLY A 49 -8.62 -22.21 11.71
CA GLY A 49 -9.59 -21.88 10.69
C GLY A 49 -8.83 -21.45 9.44
N SER A 50 -8.76 -22.34 8.45
CA SER A 50 -8.30 -21.98 7.12
C SER A 50 -9.28 -20.95 6.58
N VAL A 51 -8.82 -19.71 6.45
CA VAL A 51 -9.32 -18.87 5.38
C VAL A 51 -8.81 -19.55 4.12
N ASP A 52 -9.65 -20.40 3.53
CA ASP A 52 -9.38 -20.99 2.23
C ASP A 52 -9.19 -19.84 1.25
N LYS A 53 -7.93 -19.47 0.99
CA LYS A 53 -7.55 -18.69 -0.18
C LYS A 53 -7.85 -19.58 -1.38
N VAL A 54 -9.09 -19.55 -1.84
CA VAL A 54 -9.42 -19.89 -3.21
C VAL A 54 -8.80 -18.79 -4.06
N GLY A 55 -7.50 -18.91 -4.33
CA GLY A 55 -6.84 -18.08 -5.32
C GLY A 55 -7.46 -18.40 -6.66
N VAL A 56 -8.39 -17.55 -7.11
CA VAL A 56 -8.93 -17.66 -8.46
C VAL A 56 -7.77 -17.39 -9.42
N ALA A 57 -7.51 -18.35 -10.30
CA ALA A 57 -6.49 -18.20 -11.32
C ALA A 57 -6.91 -17.05 -12.25
N ARG A 58 -6.15 -15.95 -12.19
CA ARG A 58 -6.35 -14.78 -13.05
C ARG A 58 -6.10 -15.15 -14.52
N VAL A 59 -6.90 -14.59 -15.43
CA VAL A 59 -6.57 -14.61 -16.86
C VAL A 59 -5.22 -13.90 -17.06
N ALA A 60 -4.30 -14.52 -17.81
CA ALA A 60 -2.98 -13.95 -18.06
C ALA A 60 -3.10 -12.51 -18.61
N SER A 61 -2.60 -11.54 -17.84
CA SER A 61 -2.63 -10.14 -18.23
C SER A 61 -1.61 -9.84 -19.33
N VAL A 62 -1.81 -8.72 -20.02
CA VAL A 62 -0.82 -8.17 -20.96
C VAL A 62 0.50 -8.00 -20.22
N ARG A 63 1.58 -8.59 -20.76
CA ARG A 63 2.93 -8.54 -20.18
C ARG A 63 3.28 -7.10 -19.80
N VAL A 64 3.41 -6.86 -18.50
CA VAL A 64 4.15 -5.69 -18.00
C VAL A 64 5.58 -5.80 -18.54
N PRO A 65 6.10 -4.80 -19.26
CA PRO A 65 7.46 -4.88 -19.75
C PRO A 65 8.43 -4.90 -18.58
N ASP A 66 9.20 -5.99 -18.45
CA ASP A 66 10.35 -6.03 -17.54
C ASP A 66 11.35 -4.95 -17.97
N THR A 67 11.77 -4.09 -17.04
CA THR A 67 12.70 -2.99 -17.32
C THR A 67 14.16 -3.46 -17.16
N PRO A 68 15.10 -3.07 -18.03
CA PRO A 68 16.52 -3.39 -17.87
C PRO A 68 17.16 -2.64 -16.68
N GLU A 69 18.21 -3.24 -16.14
CA GLU A 69 19.02 -2.84 -14.97
C GLU A 69 19.40 -1.35 -14.99
N ALA A 70 18.99 -0.61 -13.96
CA ALA A 70 19.23 0.82 -13.82
C ALA A 70 20.71 1.09 -13.45
N THR A 71 21.41 1.84 -14.31
CA THR A 71 22.73 2.40 -14.00
C THR A 71 22.55 3.62 -13.10
N SER A 72 23.15 3.58 -11.91
CA SER A 72 23.23 4.69 -10.97
C SER A 72 24.03 5.87 -11.56
N GLY A 73 23.44 7.05 -11.62
CA GLY A 73 24.15 8.26 -12.04
C GLY A 73 23.37 9.54 -11.80
N GLN A 74 23.92 10.36 -10.89
CA GLN A 74 23.74 11.80 -10.70
C GLN A 74 22.64 12.31 -9.74
N LYS A 75 23.20 12.77 -8.61
CA LYS A 75 22.76 13.79 -7.67
C LYS A 75 22.48 15.16 -8.32
N GLU A 76 21.69 15.92 -7.54
CA GLU A 76 21.68 17.37 -7.35
C GLU A 76 20.98 18.22 -8.42
N ASP A 77 19.77 18.66 -8.05
CA ASP A 77 19.16 19.99 -8.25
C ASP A 77 17.68 19.84 -7.82
N LYS A 78 16.98 20.69 -7.07
CA LYS A 78 17.16 22.05 -6.56
C LYS A 78 15.88 22.30 -5.73
N ALA A 79 15.95 22.48 -4.42
CA ALA A 79 15.71 23.75 -3.74
C ALA A 79 14.85 24.78 -4.53
N GLU A 80 13.56 24.49 -4.74
CA GLU A 80 12.58 25.51 -5.16
C GLU A 80 11.15 25.10 -4.78
N PHE A 81 10.86 25.03 -3.47
CA PHE A 81 9.49 24.90 -2.96
C PHE A 81 9.30 25.87 -1.79
N LEU A 82 9.46 27.17 -2.02
CA LEU A 82 9.01 28.22 -1.10
C LEU A 82 8.82 29.52 -1.90
N ALA A 83 7.61 29.78 -2.38
CA ALA A 83 6.99 31.10 -2.60
C ALA A 83 5.93 31.04 -3.71
N SER A 84 4.65 30.89 -3.35
CA SER A 84 3.52 31.48 -4.09
C SER A 84 2.19 31.21 -3.38
N GLU A 85 2.06 31.69 -2.16
CA GLU A 85 0.74 31.91 -1.55
C GLU A 85 0.78 33.26 -0.81
N GLU A 86 0.57 34.33 -1.55
CA GLU A 86 -0.10 35.55 -1.07
C GLU A 86 -0.22 36.51 -2.25
N GLU A 87 -1.42 36.64 -2.82
CA GLU A 87 -2.01 37.92 -3.24
C GLU A 87 -3.36 37.65 -3.93
N GLY A 88 -4.45 37.98 -3.25
CA GLY A 88 -5.79 37.76 -3.79
C GLY A 88 -6.90 38.30 -2.90
N LYS A 89 -6.82 39.58 -2.47
CA LYS A 89 -8.00 40.28 -1.96
C LYS A 89 -7.91 41.80 -2.11
N LYS A 90 -9.04 42.37 -2.59
CA LYS A 90 -9.39 43.78 -2.88
C LYS A 90 -9.31 44.06 -4.40
N THR A 91 -10.36 44.51 -5.09
CA THR A 91 -11.43 45.43 -4.68
C THR A 91 -12.61 45.33 -5.65
N ALA A 92 -13.83 45.40 -5.12
CA ALA A 92 -15.07 45.67 -5.85
C ALA A 92 -15.52 47.12 -5.59
N ALA A 93 -16.49 47.60 -6.40
CA ALA A 93 -17.06 48.95 -6.53
C ALA A 93 -16.29 49.80 -7.57
N GLU A 94 -16.87 50.42 -8.60
CA GLU A 94 -18.24 50.91 -8.84
C GLU A 94 -18.30 51.53 -10.27
N LYS A 95 -19.33 51.25 -11.08
CA LYS A 95 -20.04 52.29 -11.89
C LYS A 95 -21.28 51.76 -12.64
N ASN A 96 -22.37 52.48 -12.40
CA ASN A 96 -23.76 52.45 -12.92
C ASN A 96 -23.84 52.55 -14.48
N GLU A 97 -24.76 51.84 -15.18
CA GLU A 97 -26.18 52.18 -15.52
C GLU A 97 -26.30 53.53 -16.29
N VAL A 98 -27.03 53.75 -17.40
CA VAL A 98 -28.13 53.13 -18.20
C VAL A 98 -27.94 53.66 -19.67
N ASP A 99 -28.43 53.07 -20.76
CA ASP A 99 -29.73 53.39 -21.38
C ASP A 99 -29.98 52.55 -22.65
N THR A 100 -31.27 52.41 -22.92
CA THR A 100 -31.97 51.36 -23.65
C THR A 100 -32.29 51.76 -25.11
N GLU A 101 -32.56 50.73 -25.93
CA GLU A 101 -33.38 50.75 -27.17
C GLU A 101 -32.74 51.16 -28.52
N ALA A 102 -32.28 50.14 -29.25
CA ALA A 102 -32.60 49.88 -30.66
C ALA A 102 -32.26 48.39 -30.90
N GLY A 103 -33.11 47.50 -31.37
CA GLY A 103 -34.20 47.65 -32.32
C GLY A 103 -34.24 46.33 -33.09
N GLN A 104 -34.99 45.37 -32.55
CA GLN A 104 -35.69 44.28 -33.24
C GLN A 104 -35.25 44.02 -34.70
N LYS A 105 -34.29 43.10 -34.89
CA LYS A 105 -34.05 42.29 -36.11
C LYS A 105 -32.82 41.40 -35.94
N ALA A 106 -32.85 40.46 -34.99
CA ALA A 106 -31.82 39.42 -34.89
C ALA A 106 -32.33 38.05 -34.38
N ASP A 107 -33.63 37.91 -34.12
CA ASP A 107 -34.18 36.71 -33.46
C ASP A 107 -34.49 35.53 -34.41
N GLU A 108 -34.33 35.67 -35.73
CA GLU A 108 -34.59 34.56 -36.67
C GLU A 108 -33.32 33.85 -37.18
N LYS A 109 -32.12 34.31 -36.79
CA LYS A 109 -30.84 33.71 -37.22
C LYS A 109 -30.03 33.05 -36.10
N VAL A 110 -30.46 33.18 -34.85
CA VAL A 110 -29.83 32.52 -33.68
C VAL A 110 -30.47 31.14 -33.45
N ALA A 111 -31.79 31.01 -33.61
CA ALA A 111 -32.51 29.75 -33.41
C ALA A 111 -32.12 28.62 -34.40
N ALA A 112 -31.63 28.96 -35.59
CA ALA A 112 -31.19 27.98 -36.59
C ALA A 112 -29.75 27.48 -36.38
N ARG A 113 -28.93 28.19 -35.58
CA ARG A 113 -27.58 27.73 -35.19
C ARG A 113 -27.62 26.87 -33.93
N ASP A 114 -28.49 27.22 -32.97
CA ASP A 114 -28.64 26.44 -31.74
C ASP A 114 -29.18 25.03 -31.99
N GLN A 115 -30.04 24.82 -33.00
CA GLN A 115 -30.52 23.47 -33.35
C GLN A 115 -29.51 22.64 -34.17
N ALA A 116 -28.58 23.28 -34.88
CA ALA A 116 -27.50 22.57 -35.59
C ALA A 116 -26.37 22.16 -34.63
N ASP A 117 -26.07 23.00 -33.64
CA ASP A 117 -25.06 22.72 -32.61
C ASP A 117 -25.55 21.72 -31.55
N GLN A 118 -26.87 21.62 -31.33
CA GLN A 118 -27.46 20.57 -30.46
C GLN A 118 -27.57 19.20 -31.14
N ARG A 119 -27.59 19.13 -32.48
CA ARG A 119 -27.66 17.86 -33.22
C ARG A 119 -26.29 17.27 -33.58
N ALA A 120 -25.21 18.00 -33.33
CA ALA A 120 -23.83 17.56 -33.56
C ALA A 120 -23.07 17.11 -32.30
N LYS A 121 -23.71 17.14 -31.11
CA LYS A 121 -23.14 16.65 -29.85
C LYS A 121 -23.60 15.24 -29.46
N GLU A 122 -24.33 14.55 -30.33
CA GLU A 122 -24.95 13.25 -30.04
C GLU A 122 -24.36 12.11 -30.89
N SER A 123 -23.06 12.13 -31.15
CA SER A 123 -22.41 11.01 -31.84
C SER A 123 -20.93 10.86 -31.54
N ASP A 124 -20.46 11.29 -30.37
CA ASP A 124 -19.23 10.71 -29.84
C ASP A 124 -19.63 9.36 -29.22
N PRO A 125 -19.18 8.22 -29.75
CA PRO A 125 -19.43 6.95 -29.11
C PRO A 125 -18.83 7.00 -27.71
N LYS A 126 -19.69 6.89 -26.68
CA LYS A 126 -19.25 6.72 -25.29
C LYS A 126 -18.20 5.60 -25.31
N PRO A 127 -16.99 5.83 -24.76
CA PRO A 127 -16.00 4.78 -24.64
C PRO A 127 -16.65 3.52 -24.08
N PRO A 128 -16.32 2.33 -24.62
CA PRO A 128 -16.92 1.09 -24.13
C PRO A 128 -16.75 1.03 -22.61
N ALA A 129 -17.85 0.75 -21.90
CA ALA A 129 -17.84 0.69 -20.45
C ALA A 129 -16.86 -0.42 -20.00
N ILE A 130 -16.05 -0.12 -18.98
CA ILE A 130 -15.15 -1.10 -18.39
C ILE A 130 -16.00 -2.21 -17.75
N PRO A 131 -15.80 -3.49 -18.11
CA PRO A 131 -16.58 -4.57 -17.55
C PRO A 131 -16.27 -4.72 -16.05
N THR A 132 -17.30 -4.82 -15.22
CA THR A 132 -17.14 -5.18 -13.81
C THR A 132 -16.71 -6.64 -13.70
N PRO A 133 -15.61 -6.95 -12.99
CA PRO A 133 -15.17 -8.33 -12.78
C PRO A 133 -16.13 -9.12 -11.89
N PRO A 134 -16.13 -10.46 -12.00
CA PRO A 134 -16.98 -11.33 -11.17
C PRO A 134 -16.56 -11.36 -9.70
N THR A 135 -15.34 -10.93 -9.38
CA THR A 135 -14.82 -10.83 -8.01
C THR A 135 -14.08 -9.51 -7.83
N ASP A 136 -13.88 -9.15 -6.56
CA ASP A 136 -13.15 -7.96 -6.12
C ASP A 136 -11.63 -8.17 -6.03
N ASP A 137 -11.12 -9.25 -6.61
CA ASP A 137 -9.70 -9.59 -6.59
C ASP A 137 -8.87 -8.60 -7.39
N LEU A 138 -7.78 -8.13 -6.78
CA LEU A 138 -6.94 -7.07 -7.30
C LEU A 138 -5.47 -7.44 -7.17
N TRP A 139 -4.68 -7.17 -8.21
CA TRP A 139 -3.22 -7.30 -8.20
C TRP A 139 -2.57 -5.98 -8.55
N MET A 140 -1.36 -5.77 -8.04
CA MET A 140 -0.59 -4.54 -8.21
C MET A 140 0.83 -4.85 -8.68
N SER A 141 1.29 -4.08 -9.66
CA SER A 141 2.69 -4.08 -10.12
C SER A 141 3.20 -2.65 -10.18
N ILE A 142 4.41 -2.42 -9.65
CA ILE A 142 5.12 -1.14 -9.65
C ILE A 142 6.56 -1.42 -10.08
N PRO A 143 6.86 -1.36 -11.39
CA PRO A 143 8.18 -1.74 -11.91
C PRO A 143 9.35 -0.95 -11.31
N ALA A 144 9.15 0.35 -11.05
CA ALA A 144 10.16 1.22 -10.45
C ALA A 144 10.59 0.76 -9.04
N LEU A 145 9.75 -0.03 -8.35
CA LEU A 145 10.06 -0.61 -7.03
C LEU A 145 10.35 -2.12 -7.10
N GLY A 146 10.39 -2.71 -8.30
CA GLY A 146 10.56 -4.15 -8.47
C GLY A 146 9.37 -4.99 -7.97
N LEU A 147 8.19 -4.40 -7.81
CA LEU A 147 6.99 -5.09 -7.36
C LEU A 147 6.19 -5.59 -8.56
N TYR A 148 5.89 -6.89 -8.60
CA TYR A 148 5.15 -7.51 -9.70
C TYR A 148 4.07 -8.45 -9.17
N ASP A 149 2.87 -8.33 -9.71
CA ASP A 149 1.73 -9.22 -9.46
C ASP A 149 1.44 -9.47 -7.98
N ASN A 150 1.61 -8.43 -7.16
CA ASN A 150 1.34 -8.50 -5.74
C ASN A 150 -0.18 -8.46 -5.51
N TYR A 151 -0.72 -9.50 -4.88
CA TYR A 151 -2.14 -9.54 -4.53
C TYR A 151 -2.47 -8.45 -3.50
N VAL A 152 -3.59 -7.77 -3.71
CA VAL A 152 -4.11 -6.70 -2.85
C VAL A 152 -5.43 -7.17 -2.25
N THR A 153 -5.45 -7.41 -0.95
CA THR A 153 -6.64 -7.94 -0.26
C THR A 153 -7.66 -6.83 -0.04
N ASN A 154 -8.90 -7.00 -0.47
CA ASN A 154 -9.97 -6.03 -0.19
C ASN A 154 -10.53 -6.20 1.23
N THR A 155 -9.99 -5.46 2.20
CA THR A 155 -10.40 -5.57 3.62
C THR A 155 -10.05 -4.32 4.42
N GLY A 156 -10.89 -4.00 5.41
CA GLY A 156 -10.64 -2.94 6.39
C GLY A 156 -9.91 -3.45 7.65
N ASP A 157 -9.60 -4.73 7.71
CA ASP A 157 -8.84 -5.32 8.81
C ASP A 157 -7.35 -5.05 8.64
N PHE A 158 -6.81 -4.16 9.48
CA PHE A 158 -5.40 -3.80 9.46
C PHE A 158 -4.47 -5.00 9.73
N SER A 159 -4.93 -6.06 10.42
CA SER A 159 -4.10 -7.26 10.63
C SER A 159 -3.81 -8.02 9.32
N ALA A 160 -4.65 -7.84 8.30
CA ALA A 160 -4.38 -8.42 6.99
C ALA A 160 -3.14 -7.80 6.31
N MET A 161 -2.75 -6.58 6.70
CA MET A 161 -1.52 -5.95 6.20
C MET A 161 -0.26 -6.73 6.56
N ASP A 162 -0.29 -7.54 7.61
CA ASP A 162 0.83 -8.40 8.01
C ASP A 162 1.16 -9.43 6.92
N TYR A 163 0.21 -9.73 6.03
CA TYR A 163 0.36 -10.68 4.93
C TYR A 163 0.56 -10.05 3.56
N GLY A 164 0.37 -8.73 3.41
CA GLY A 164 0.55 -7.99 2.16
C GLY A 164 -0.37 -6.77 2.07
N ALA A 165 -0.32 -6.06 0.96
CA ALA A 165 -1.11 -4.86 0.72
C ALA A 165 -2.63 -5.13 0.85
N ILE A 166 -3.34 -4.15 1.38
CA ILE A 166 -4.80 -4.12 1.45
C ILE A 166 -5.33 -2.98 0.62
N LYS A 167 -6.49 -3.18 0.00
CA LYS A 167 -7.34 -2.11 -0.48
C LYS A 167 -8.38 -1.82 0.59
N LEU A 168 -8.60 -0.54 0.90
CA LEU A 168 -9.67 -0.12 1.80
C LEU A 168 -11.05 -0.36 1.14
N PRO A 169 -11.97 -1.14 1.75
CA PRO A 169 -13.23 -1.55 1.11
C PRO A 169 -14.18 -0.39 0.78
N GLU A 170 -14.11 0.69 1.54
CA GLU A 170 -14.94 1.88 1.35
C GLU A 170 -14.52 2.73 0.15
N THR A 171 -13.34 2.46 -0.42
CA THR A 171 -12.79 3.21 -1.55
C THR A 171 -13.17 2.57 -2.88
N GLY A 172 -13.05 3.29 -3.99
CA GLY A 172 -13.48 2.78 -5.29
C GLY A 172 -12.57 1.67 -5.82
N PHE A 173 -13.07 0.87 -6.77
CA PHE A 173 -12.27 -0.06 -7.55
C PHE A 173 -11.82 0.54 -8.89
N PRO A 174 -10.79 -0.03 -9.54
CA PRO A 174 -10.31 0.47 -10.82
C PRO A 174 -11.31 0.40 -11.98
N TRP A 175 -12.33 -0.46 -11.91
CA TRP A 175 -13.41 -0.54 -12.92
C TRP A 175 -14.56 0.43 -12.66
N GLN A 176 -14.50 1.23 -11.61
CA GLN A 176 -15.52 2.23 -11.30
C GLN A 176 -15.09 3.61 -11.82
N ASP A 177 -16.08 4.42 -12.22
CA ASP A 177 -15.87 5.79 -12.66
C ASP A 177 -15.58 6.70 -11.47
N ASN A 178 -14.67 7.65 -11.66
CA ASN A 178 -14.28 8.66 -10.67
C ASN A 178 -13.83 8.02 -9.34
N ALA A 179 -13.10 6.91 -9.43
CA ALA A 179 -12.67 6.12 -8.29
C ALA A 179 -11.32 6.60 -7.73
N ASN A 180 -11.15 6.54 -6.41
CA ASN A 180 -9.84 6.49 -5.78
C ASN A 180 -9.64 5.08 -5.22
N THR A 181 -8.81 4.27 -5.88
CA THR A 181 -8.44 2.95 -5.36
C THR A 181 -7.36 3.14 -4.31
N TYR A 182 -7.73 3.02 -3.03
CA TYR A 182 -6.80 3.30 -1.94
C TYR A 182 -6.18 2.01 -1.40
N ILE A 183 -4.86 1.90 -1.54
CA ILE A 183 -4.08 0.72 -1.18
C ILE A 183 -3.09 1.09 -0.08
N ALA A 184 -3.07 0.33 1.01
CA ALA A 184 -2.14 0.51 2.12
C ALA A 184 -1.30 -0.76 2.31
N ALA A 185 -0.02 -0.58 2.61
CA ALA A 185 0.86 -1.68 3.02
C ALA A 185 1.90 -1.20 4.03
N HIS A 186 2.44 -2.15 4.80
CA HIS A 186 3.48 -1.86 5.77
C HIS A 186 4.76 -1.38 5.08
N ARG A 187 5.50 -0.50 5.77
CA ARG A 187 6.84 -0.09 5.36
C ARG A 187 7.84 -1.24 5.52
N LEU A 188 7.95 -1.79 6.73
CA LEU A 188 8.91 -2.87 7.05
C LEU A 188 8.30 -4.26 6.93
N GLY A 189 7.00 -4.41 7.24
CA GLY A 189 6.29 -5.69 7.15
C GLY A 189 6.92 -6.82 7.96
N TRP A 190 6.48 -8.05 7.70
CA TRP A 190 6.91 -9.25 8.43
C TRP A 190 7.75 -10.16 7.55
N PRO A 191 8.98 -10.52 7.96
CA PRO A 191 9.80 -11.47 7.23
C PRO A 191 9.06 -12.78 6.93
N GLY A 192 9.19 -13.26 5.69
CA GLY A 192 8.53 -14.49 5.23
C GLY A 192 7.08 -14.33 4.75
N THR A 193 6.55 -13.10 4.74
CA THR A 193 5.23 -12.78 4.16
C THR A 193 5.38 -11.85 2.94
N ALA A 194 4.30 -11.65 2.18
CA ALA A 194 4.33 -10.67 1.09
C ALA A 194 4.36 -9.22 1.59
N SER A 195 4.10 -8.97 2.88
CA SER A 195 4.24 -7.62 3.45
C SER A 195 5.69 -7.21 3.67
N ASN A 196 6.63 -8.16 3.68
CA ASN A 196 8.04 -7.92 3.95
C ASN A 196 8.62 -6.87 2.99
N HIS A 197 8.90 -5.67 3.51
CA HIS A 197 9.42 -4.53 2.74
C HIS A 197 8.60 -4.15 1.50
N GLN A 198 7.30 -4.50 1.47
CA GLN A 198 6.48 -4.33 0.26
C GLN A 198 6.37 -2.87 -0.18
N PHE A 199 6.12 -1.94 0.76
CA PHE A 199 6.15 -0.49 0.51
C PHE A 199 7.36 0.19 1.18
N TYR A 200 8.44 -0.55 1.39
CA TYR A 200 9.67 0.01 1.97
C TYR A 200 10.24 1.16 1.14
N ASP A 201 10.23 1.00 -0.18
CA ASP A 201 10.79 1.96 -1.13
C ASP A 201 9.72 2.88 -1.75
N LEU A 202 8.51 2.95 -1.18
CA LEU A 202 7.43 3.77 -1.72
C LEU A 202 7.84 5.26 -1.92
N PRO A 203 8.63 5.92 -1.05
CA PRO A 203 9.12 7.27 -1.30
C PRO A 203 10.16 7.42 -2.42
N LEU A 204 10.65 6.32 -3.01
CA LEU A 204 11.53 6.38 -4.17
C LEU A 204 10.75 6.62 -5.47
N LEU A 205 9.42 6.48 -5.47
CA LEU A 205 8.61 6.78 -6.64
C LEU A 205 8.72 8.26 -7.03
N ALA A 206 8.87 8.51 -8.33
CA ALA A 206 8.90 9.81 -8.94
C ALA A 206 7.60 10.08 -9.73
N LYS A 207 7.31 11.36 -10.00
CA LYS A 207 6.23 11.72 -10.92
C LYS A 207 6.49 11.10 -12.30
N GLY A 208 5.46 10.49 -12.88
CA GLY A 208 5.53 9.81 -14.17
C GLY A 208 5.78 8.30 -14.08
N ASP A 209 6.25 7.79 -12.92
CA ASP A 209 6.37 6.35 -12.69
C ASP A 209 5.03 5.66 -12.85
N VAL A 210 5.08 4.40 -13.29
CA VAL A 210 3.89 3.65 -13.69
C VAL A 210 3.49 2.67 -12.60
N ILE A 211 2.20 2.64 -12.32
CA ILE A 211 1.55 1.65 -11.44
C ILE A 211 0.51 0.92 -12.28
N TYR A 212 0.54 -0.41 -12.23
CA TYR A 212 -0.47 -1.25 -12.86
C TYR A 212 -1.35 -1.87 -11.79
N LEU A 213 -2.65 -1.77 -11.98
CA LEU A 213 -3.63 -2.59 -11.26
C LEU A 213 -4.25 -3.60 -12.22
N GLY A 214 -4.60 -4.76 -11.69
CA GLY A 214 -5.13 -5.86 -12.48
C GLY A 214 -6.30 -6.55 -11.81
N ASP A 215 -7.30 -6.95 -12.59
CA ASP A 215 -8.46 -7.72 -12.09
C ASP A 215 -8.49 -9.16 -12.63
N VAL A 216 -9.45 -9.95 -12.14
CA VAL A 216 -9.67 -11.35 -12.56
C VAL A 216 -10.04 -11.55 -14.02
N ASN A 217 -10.63 -10.53 -14.67
CA ASN A 217 -10.92 -10.60 -16.10
C ASN A 217 -9.64 -10.51 -16.95
N GLY A 218 -8.48 -10.22 -16.33
CA GLY A 218 -7.24 -9.94 -17.03
C GLY A 218 -7.16 -8.49 -17.52
N THR A 219 -8.10 -7.62 -17.12
CA THR A 219 -8.02 -6.19 -17.40
C THR A 219 -6.82 -5.61 -16.67
N THR A 220 -6.09 -4.72 -17.33
CA THR A 220 -5.00 -3.94 -16.74
C THR A 220 -5.34 -2.46 -16.77
N TYR A 221 -5.22 -1.82 -15.62
CA TYR A 221 -5.42 -0.39 -15.42
C TYR A 221 -4.04 0.25 -15.21
N THR A 222 -3.64 1.13 -16.11
CA THR A 222 -2.34 1.79 -16.05
C THR A 222 -2.51 3.17 -15.45
N TYR A 223 -1.73 3.47 -14.42
CA TYR A 223 -1.69 4.76 -13.73
C TYR A 223 -0.30 5.39 -13.84
N ARG A 224 -0.24 6.72 -13.83
CA ARG A 224 1.02 7.48 -13.70
C ARG A 224 1.02 8.33 -12.46
N VAL A 225 2.12 8.29 -11.69
CA VAL A 225 2.30 9.10 -10.48
C VAL A 225 2.19 10.58 -10.82
N THR A 226 1.28 11.29 -10.16
CA THR A 226 1.04 12.73 -10.35
C THR A 226 1.35 13.57 -9.12
N GLY A 227 1.39 12.98 -7.93
CA GLY A 227 1.73 13.72 -6.72
C GLY A 227 1.95 12.87 -5.49
N PHE A 228 2.30 13.56 -4.40
CA PHE A 228 2.61 12.98 -3.10
C PHE A 228 1.91 13.78 -2.00
N LYS A 229 1.57 13.12 -0.91
CA LYS A 229 1.01 13.74 0.30
C LYS A 229 1.67 13.13 1.54
N GLU A 230 1.81 13.97 2.56
CA GLU A 230 2.11 13.54 3.93
C GLU A 230 0.97 14.04 4.81
N ILE A 231 0.43 13.16 5.63
CA ILE A 231 -0.70 13.46 6.51
C ILE A 231 -0.49 12.78 7.86
N THR A 232 -1.20 13.25 8.88
CA THR A 232 -1.24 12.57 10.17
C THR A 232 -2.13 11.32 10.07
N ALA A 233 -1.87 10.34 10.95
CA ALA A 233 -2.54 9.03 10.90
C ALA A 233 -4.08 9.07 11.05
N ASN A 234 -4.65 10.17 11.54
CA ASN A 234 -6.09 10.35 11.74
C ASN A 234 -6.80 11.07 10.57
N GLU A 235 -6.07 11.53 9.56
CA GLU A 235 -6.64 12.21 8.40
C GLU A 235 -7.14 11.19 7.36
N THR A 236 -8.42 11.26 7.04
CA THR A 236 -9.06 10.31 6.08
C THR A 236 -9.44 10.95 4.76
N TRP A 237 -9.37 12.28 4.63
CA TRP A 237 -9.80 13.00 3.42
C TRP A 237 -9.04 12.56 2.16
N VAL A 238 -7.83 12.01 2.29
CA VAL A 238 -7.04 11.47 1.18
C VAL A 238 -7.63 10.22 0.53
N THR A 239 -8.54 9.51 1.20
CA THR A 239 -9.20 8.32 0.67
C THR A 239 -10.36 8.66 -0.26
N ALA A 240 -10.86 9.90 -0.20
CA ALA A 240 -11.98 10.34 -1.01
C ALA A 240 -11.60 10.38 -2.51
N PRO A 241 -12.55 10.07 -3.41
CA PRO A 241 -12.38 10.33 -4.83
C PRO A 241 -12.30 11.83 -5.11
N GLN A 242 -11.61 12.19 -6.20
CA GLN A 242 -11.52 13.57 -6.66
C GLN A 242 -12.24 13.72 -7.99
N ALA A 243 -13.12 14.70 -8.09
CA ALA A 243 -13.98 14.89 -9.26
C ALA A 243 -13.17 15.01 -10.56
N GLY A 244 -13.55 14.21 -11.56
CA GLY A 244 -12.89 14.15 -12.86
C GLY A 244 -11.59 13.35 -12.87
N ARG A 245 -11.27 12.61 -11.80
CA ARG A 245 -10.06 11.80 -11.68
C ARG A 245 -10.40 10.35 -11.37
N ASP A 246 -9.84 9.45 -12.16
CA ASP A 246 -9.70 8.04 -11.80
C ASP A 246 -8.29 7.82 -11.28
N MET A 247 -8.17 7.52 -10.00
CA MET A 247 -6.90 7.56 -9.30
C MET A 247 -6.64 6.30 -8.47
N VAL A 248 -5.37 6.06 -8.20
CA VAL A 248 -4.91 5.13 -7.18
C VAL A 248 -4.08 5.92 -6.17
N SER A 249 -4.28 5.63 -4.89
CA SER A 249 -3.50 6.18 -3.79
C SER A 249 -2.79 5.03 -3.07
N LEU A 250 -1.47 5.09 -2.96
CA LEU A 250 -0.67 4.10 -2.25
C LEU A 250 -0.16 4.71 -0.95
N GLN A 251 -0.44 4.07 0.19
CA GLN A 251 -0.08 4.56 1.52
C GLN A 251 0.92 3.64 2.22
N THR A 252 1.97 4.24 2.79
CA THR A 252 2.80 3.61 3.82
C THR A 252 3.02 4.56 5.00
N CYS A 253 3.67 4.07 6.06
CA CYS A 253 4.06 4.89 7.20
C CYS A 253 5.48 5.46 7.05
N ILE A 254 5.70 6.65 7.58
CA ILE A 254 7.03 7.25 7.77
C ILE A 254 7.17 7.78 9.19
N GLU A 255 8.40 7.98 9.65
CA GLU A 255 8.65 8.34 11.05
C GLU A 255 8.02 9.69 11.41
N ASN A 256 8.25 10.70 10.57
CA ASN A 256 7.69 12.04 10.70
C ASN A 256 7.63 12.73 9.33
N PHE A 257 7.07 13.94 9.26
CA PHE A 257 7.03 14.74 8.03
C PHE A 257 8.43 14.96 7.45
N GLY A 258 8.63 14.58 6.19
CA GLY A 258 9.91 14.63 5.50
C GLY A 258 10.97 13.62 6.00
N ASP A 259 10.68 12.81 7.02
CA ASP A 259 11.60 11.78 7.51
C ASP A 259 11.27 10.41 6.91
N TYR A 260 11.81 10.18 5.71
CA TYR A 260 11.61 8.96 4.94
C TYR A 260 12.57 7.82 5.30
N TRP A 261 13.60 8.09 6.10
CA TRP A 261 14.77 7.22 6.24
C TRP A 261 14.97 6.69 7.65
N THR A 262 14.36 7.33 8.66
CA THR A 262 14.29 6.74 10.00
C THR A 262 13.30 5.58 10.01
N MET A 263 13.77 4.40 10.39
CA MET A 263 13.00 3.17 10.39
C MET A 263 12.26 2.97 11.72
N GLY A 264 11.32 3.85 12.00
CA GLY A 264 10.53 3.80 13.21
C GLY A 264 11.28 4.32 14.46
N PRO A 265 10.73 4.10 15.66
CA PRO A 265 9.61 3.21 15.95
C PRO A 265 8.23 3.86 15.89
N ASN A 266 8.14 5.15 15.60
CA ASN A 266 6.94 5.92 15.90
C ASN A 266 5.92 5.95 14.77
N TRP A 267 6.37 6.07 13.52
CA TRP A 267 5.49 5.98 12.35
C TRP A 267 4.32 6.99 12.36
N TYR A 268 4.60 8.24 12.78
CA TYR A 268 3.56 9.23 13.05
C TYR A 268 2.82 9.72 11.79
N VAL A 269 3.46 9.63 10.64
CA VAL A 269 2.98 10.20 9.38
C VAL A 269 2.66 9.10 8.38
N ARG A 270 1.66 9.36 7.54
CA ARG A 270 1.34 8.54 6.37
C ARG A 270 1.90 9.24 5.14
N TYR A 271 2.67 8.51 4.37
CA TYR A 271 3.16 8.94 3.06
C TYR A 271 2.26 8.33 2.00
N ILE A 272 1.70 9.17 1.13
CA ILE A 272 0.77 8.78 0.09
C ILE A 272 1.33 9.17 -1.27
N VAL A 273 1.41 8.20 -2.17
CA VAL A 273 1.64 8.42 -3.61
C VAL A 273 0.29 8.44 -4.30
N GLN A 274 0.03 9.48 -5.11
CA GLN A 274 -1.18 9.60 -5.92
C GLN A 274 -0.82 9.46 -7.40
N ALA A 275 -1.60 8.65 -8.12
CA ALA A 275 -1.42 8.43 -9.54
C ALA A 275 -2.77 8.44 -10.27
N ASP A 276 -2.80 8.96 -11.49
CA ASP A 276 -4.01 9.06 -12.32
C ASP A 276 -4.00 8.01 -13.43
N ARG A 277 -5.17 7.45 -13.73
CA ARG A 277 -5.37 6.42 -14.75
C ARG A 277 -5.13 7.03 -16.12
N VAL A 278 -4.27 6.39 -16.91
CA VAL A 278 -3.89 6.83 -18.26
C VAL A 278 -4.34 5.87 -19.36
N SER A 279 -4.55 4.58 -19.06
CA SER A 279 -5.12 3.62 -20.00
C SER A 279 -5.78 2.43 -19.29
N VAL A 280 -6.66 1.74 -20.01
CA VAL A 280 -7.29 0.49 -19.60
C VAL A 280 -7.19 -0.49 -20.76
N ASP A 281 -6.54 -1.62 -20.52
CA ASP A 281 -6.37 -2.70 -21.48
C ASP A 281 -7.23 -3.88 -21.04
N VAL A 282 -8.38 -4.05 -21.69
CA VAL A 282 -9.30 -5.18 -21.44
C VAL A 282 -8.78 -6.42 -22.18
N ALA A 283 -8.67 -7.55 -21.47
CA ALA A 283 -8.30 -8.81 -22.10
C ALA A 283 -9.34 -9.20 -23.18
N LYS A 284 -8.87 -9.69 -24.32
CA LYS A 284 -9.72 -10.10 -25.45
C LYS A 284 -10.21 -11.53 -25.31
#